data_AF-A0A0N1J1E2-F1
#
_entry.id   AF-A0A0N1J1E2-F1
#
_cell.length_a   1.000
_cell.length_b   1.000
_cell.length_c   1.000
_cell.angle_alpha   90.00
_cell.angle_beta   90.00
_cell.angle_gamma   90.00
#
_symmetry.space_group_name_H-M   'P 1'
#
loop_
_entity.id
_entity.type
_entity.pdbx_description
1 polymer ?
#
loop_
_entity_poly.entity_id
_entity_poly.type
_entity_poly.pdbx_seq_one_letter_code
_entity_poly.pdbx_strand_id
1 'polypeptide(L)'
;KSKLFNLSFADVSGVDSSYNNLTEMGISLNFGKMSIDKEIFTEALSANSDAIIQFFTNDTTSSEGFITKLIDSIDNMVENYAGDSKGILLARQDGIQSTIDRLDEQILTQDARIEAELERTRAQFNSLEVLMGQYQTTSSYLASQLAAMAG
;
A
#
# COMPACT_ATOMS: atom_id res chain seq x y z
N LYS A 1 -11.16 9.59 6.18
CA LYS A 1 -12.28 9.23 7.10
C LYS A 1 -12.31 10.06 8.38
N SER A 2 -11.28 10.05 9.23
CA SER A 2 -11.28 10.79 10.52
C SER A 2 -11.41 12.31 10.35
N LYS A 3 -10.84 12.90 9.29
CA LYS A 3 -10.98 14.33 8.99
C LYS A 3 -12.44 14.75 8.73
N LEU A 4 -13.19 13.99 7.94
CA LEU A 4 -14.62 14.28 7.63
C LEU A 4 -15.53 14.04 8.84
N PHE A 5 -15.22 13.03 9.65
CA PHE A 5 -15.92 12.81 10.92
C PHE A 5 -15.67 13.94 11.92
N ASN A 6 -14.43 14.43 12.02
CA ASN A 6 -14.15 15.56 12.89
C ASN A 6 -14.81 16.85 12.39
N LEU A 7 -15.00 16.99 11.07
CA LEU A 7 -15.67 18.15 10.51
C LEU A 7 -17.15 18.23 10.89
N SER A 8 -17.86 17.12 11.10
CA SER A 8 -19.28 17.17 11.53
C SER A 8 -19.46 17.74 12.95
N PHE A 9 -18.38 17.86 13.72
CA PHE A 9 -18.35 18.51 15.03
C PHE A 9 -17.61 19.85 15.00
N ALA A 10 -17.26 20.35 13.81
CA ALA A 10 -16.53 21.60 13.67
C ALA A 10 -17.48 22.78 13.67
N ASP A 11 -17.16 23.74 14.53
CA ASP A 11 -17.89 25.00 14.65
C ASP A 11 -17.58 25.94 13.47
N VAL A 12 -18.56 26.79 13.13
CA VAL A 12 -18.43 27.89 12.18
C VAL A 12 -18.45 29.21 12.93
N SER A 13 -17.38 30.00 12.80
CA SER A 13 -17.28 31.27 13.51
C SER A 13 -18.36 32.26 13.03
N GLY A 14 -18.89 33.05 13.96
CA GLY A 14 -19.89 34.09 13.65
C GLY A 14 -21.33 33.58 13.53
N VAL A 15 -21.59 32.30 13.81
CA VAL A 15 -22.93 31.70 13.90
C VAL A 15 -23.37 31.66 15.35
N ASP A 16 -24.69 31.67 15.57
CA ASP A 16 -25.28 31.42 16.89
C ASP A 16 -24.79 30.08 17.48
N SER A 17 -24.30 30.11 18.72
CA SER A 17 -23.81 28.94 19.46
C SER A 17 -24.83 27.81 19.62
N SER A 18 -26.13 28.08 19.46
CA SER A 18 -27.18 27.05 19.55
C SER A 18 -27.33 26.19 18.29
N TYR A 19 -26.78 26.61 17.15
CA TYR A 19 -26.86 25.92 15.85
C TYR A 19 -25.50 25.88 15.14
N ASN A 20 -24.42 25.73 15.91
CA ASN A 20 -23.06 25.90 15.42
C ASN A 20 -22.38 24.59 15.02
N ASN A 21 -23.06 23.45 15.15
CA ASN A 21 -22.60 22.18 14.61
C ASN A 21 -23.75 21.35 14.03
N LEU A 22 -23.41 20.36 13.20
CA LEU A 22 -24.39 19.49 12.56
C LEU A 22 -25.26 18.73 13.56
N THR A 23 -24.69 18.33 14.70
CA THR A 23 -25.39 17.50 15.69
C THR A 23 -26.51 18.28 16.38
N GLU A 24 -26.30 19.57 16.66
CA GLU A 24 -27.30 20.50 17.20
C GLU A 24 -28.49 20.71 16.26
N MET A 25 -28.29 20.53 14.96
CA MET A 25 -29.34 20.59 13.95
C MET A 25 -29.94 19.20 13.63
N GLY A 26 -29.63 18.16 14.42
CA GLY A 26 -30.14 16.80 14.18
C GLY A 26 -29.49 16.08 13.00
N ILE A 27 -28.36 16.56 12.49
CA ILE A 27 -27.58 15.92 11.43
C ILE A 27 -26.41 15.15 12.06
N SER A 28 -26.36 13.84 11.81
CA SER A 28 -25.31 12.96 12.33
C SER A 28 -24.55 12.27 11.20
N LEU A 29 -23.26 12.03 11.41
CA LEU A 29 -22.41 11.29 10.50
C LEU A 29 -21.89 10.02 11.18
N ASN A 30 -22.46 8.87 10.82
CA ASN A 30 -22.11 7.58 11.40
C ASN A 30 -21.48 6.68 10.34
N PHE A 31 -20.20 6.34 10.50
CA PHE A 31 -19.46 5.42 9.62
C PHE A 31 -19.52 5.77 8.11
N GLY A 32 -19.66 7.05 7.75
CA GLY A 32 -19.79 7.49 6.36
C GLY A 32 -21.24 7.57 5.85
N LYS A 33 -22.22 7.31 6.72
CA LYS A 33 -23.63 7.57 6.47
C LYS A 33 -24.05 8.86 7.18
N MET A 34 -24.55 9.81 6.40
CA MET A 34 -25.22 10.99 6.93
C MET A 34 -26.70 10.64 7.20
N SER A 35 -27.17 10.98 8.40
CA SER A 35 -28.57 10.81 8.81
C SER A 35 -29.10 12.14 9.33
N ILE A 36 -30.34 12.45 9.02
CA ILE A 36 -31.02 13.68 9.44
C ILE A 36 -32.24 13.28 10.26
N ASP A 37 -32.29 13.75 11.51
CA ASP A 37 -33.52 13.75 12.29
C ASP A 37 -34.40 14.91 11.83
N LYS A 38 -35.50 14.57 11.16
CA LYS A 38 -36.39 15.56 10.54
C LYS A 38 -37.11 16.43 11.56
N GLU A 39 -37.41 15.89 12.75
CA GLU A 39 -38.14 16.62 13.78
C GLU A 39 -37.22 17.71 14.36
N ILE A 40 -36.02 17.32 14.79
CA ILE A 40 -35.00 18.23 15.33
C ILE A 40 -34.59 19.27 14.28
N PHE A 41 -34.34 18.84 13.04
CA PHE A 41 -33.94 19.77 11.98
C PHE A 41 -35.04 20.79 11.65
N THR A 42 -36.31 20.38 11.65
CA THR A 42 -37.44 21.29 11.39
C THR A 42 -37.65 22.27 12.54
N GLU A 43 -37.47 21.81 13.79
CA GLU A 43 -37.51 22.67 14.98
C GLU A 43 -36.40 23.71 14.95
N ALA A 44 -35.16 23.31 14.68
CA ALA A 44 -34.01 24.21 14.53
C ALA A 44 -34.25 25.25 13.43
N LEU A 45 -34.78 24.82 12.28
CA LEU A 45 -35.09 25.72 11.16
C LEU A 45 -36.20 26.71 11.49
N SER A 46 -37.20 26.30 12.25
CA SER A 46 -38.31 27.17 12.67
C SER A 46 -37.87 28.17 13.75
N ALA A 47 -36.91 27.78 14.59
CA ALA A 47 -36.38 28.62 15.65
C ALA A 47 -35.42 29.70 15.13
N ASN A 48 -34.50 29.36 14.22
CA ASN A 48 -33.55 30.33 13.66
C ASN A 48 -33.01 29.91 12.28
N SER A 49 -33.81 30.13 11.23
CA SER A 49 -33.42 29.81 9.85
C SER A 49 -32.17 30.57 9.38
N ASP A 50 -31.98 31.80 9.85
CA ASP A 50 -30.86 32.64 9.43
C ASP A 50 -29.53 32.08 9.96
N ALA A 51 -29.50 31.60 11.21
CA ALA A 51 -28.33 30.92 11.77
C ALA A 51 -27.97 29.64 11.02
N ILE A 52 -28.95 28.86 10.56
CA ILE A 52 -28.70 27.64 9.76
C ILE A 52 -28.13 28.00 8.38
N ILE A 53 -28.73 28.98 7.70
CA ILE A 53 -28.20 29.47 6.41
C ILE A 53 -26.78 29.94 6.60
N GLN A 54 -26.53 30.76 7.62
CA GLN A 54 -25.20 31.23 7.96
C GLN A 54 -24.25 30.07 8.23
N PHE A 55 -24.60 29.07 9.05
CA PHE A 55 -23.75 27.90 9.29
C PHE A 55 -23.28 27.23 8.00
N PHE A 56 -24.20 26.97 7.06
CA PHE A 56 -23.86 26.28 5.81
C PHE A 56 -23.10 27.17 4.83
N THR A 57 -23.47 28.44 4.71
CA THR A 57 -23.04 29.33 3.62
C THR A 57 -22.16 30.49 4.06
N ASN A 58 -21.81 30.64 5.34
CA ASN A 58 -21.03 31.79 5.83
C ASN A 58 -19.80 31.95 4.97
N ASP A 59 -19.72 32.99 4.15
CA ASP A 59 -18.57 33.21 3.29
C ASP A 59 -18.13 34.64 3.50
N THR A 60 -17.30 34.80 4.53
CA THR A 60 -16.73 36.09 4.91
C THR A 60 -15.22 35.99 4.82
N THR A 61 -14.55 37.14 4.78
CA THR A 61 -13.08 37.23 4.82
C THR A 61 -12.42 36.59 6.05
N SER A 62 -13.20 36.19 7.06
CA SER A 62 -12.69 35.67 8.32
C SER A 62 -13.36 34.36 8.79
N SER A 63 -14.35 33.86 8.06
CA SER A 63 -15.01 32.59 8.37
C SER A 63 -15.61 31.96 7.12
N GLU A 64 -15.29 30.69 6.93
CA GLU A 64 -15.88 29.80 5.94
C GLU A 64 -16.99 28.95 6.56
N GLY A 65 -18.06 28.79 5.79
CA GLY A 65 -19.22 28.00 6.11
C GLY A 65 -18.88 26.53 6.06
N PHE A 66 -19.76 25.73 6.64
CA PHE A 66 -19.56 24.29 6.72
C PHE A 66 -19.39 23.65 5.34
N ILE A 67 -20.11 24.13 4.30
CA ILE A 67 -20.03 23.56 2.95
C ILE A 67 -18.65 23.76 2.34
N THR A 68 -18.07 24.96 2.43
CA THR A 68 -16.73 25.25 1.91
C THR A 68 -15.69 24.37 2.60
N LYS A 69 -15.70 24.34 3.94
CA LYS A 69 -14.80 23.47 4.72
C LYS A 69 -14.97 21.98 4.39
N LEU A 70 -16.19 21.55 4.08
CA LEU A 70 -16.49 20.18 3.68
C LEU A 70 -15.90 19.85 2.32
N ILE A 71 -16.12 20.71 1.32
CA ILE A 71 -15.56 20.56 -0.02
C ILE A 71 -14.04 20.50 0.06
N ASP A 72 -13.42 21.47 0.73
CA ASP A 72 -11.96 21.51 0.89
C ASP A 72 -11.43 20.27 1.60
N SER A 73 -12.13 19.79 2.63
CA SER A 73 -11.75 18.57 3.34
C SER A 73 -11.86 17.31 2.46
N ILE A 74 -12.84 17.26 1.56
CA ILE A 74 -13.02 16.18 0.59
C ILE A 74 -11.91 16.27 -0.46
N ASP A 75 -11.68 17.43 -1.05
CA ASP A 75 -10.68 17.65 -2.10
C ASP A 75 -9.28 17.35 -1.59
N ASN A 76 -8.92 17.86 -0.41
CA ASN A 76 -7.68 17.50 0.26
C ASN A 76 -7.57 15.98 0.49
N MET A 77 -8.66 15.30 0.84
CA MET A 77 -8.62 13.85 0.99
C MET A 77 -8.37 13.17 -0.36
N VAL A 78 -9.14 13.52 -1.39
CA VAL A 78 -8.98 12.96 -2.74
C VAL A 78 -7.56 13.18 -3.24
N GLU A 79 -6.99 14.38 -3.09
CA GLU A 79 -5.63 14.68 -3.51
C GLU A 79 -4.58 13.87 -2.73
N ASN A 80 -4.73 13.73 -1.41
CA ASN A 80 -3.79 12.95 -0.60
C ASN A 80 -3.83 11.44 -0.94
N TYR A 81 -4.97 10.91 -1.37
CA TYR A 81 -5.11 9.49 -1.70
C TYR A 81 -4.81 9.19 -3.17
N ALA A 82 -5.38 9.99 -4.07
CA ALA A 82 -5.45 9.75 -5.50
C ALA A 82 -4.77 10.85 -6.34
N GLY A 83 -4.13 11.84 -5.73
CA GLY A 83 -3.44 12.90 -6.46
C GLY A 83 -2.29 12.35 -7.31
N ASP A 84 -2.24 12.77 -8.57
CA ASP A 84 -1.38 12.22 -9.63
C ASP A 84 0.13 12.27 -9.36
N SER A 85 0.58 13.10 -8.42
CA SER A 85 2.01 13.32 -8.14
C SER A 85 2.45 12.92 -6.72
N LYS A 86 1.50 12.81 -5.78
CA LYS A 86 1.79 12.63 -4.34
C LYS A 86 0.78 11.74 -3.61
N GLY A 87 -0.15 11.12 -4.33
CA GLY A 87 -1.16 10.25 -3.76
C GLY A 87 -0.52 9.03 -3.08
N ILE A 88 -1.00 8.69 -1.89
CA ILE A 88 -0.50 7.51 -1.15
C ILE A 88 -0.69 6.20 -1.92
N LEU A 89 -1.67 6.15 -2.83
CA LEU A 89 -1.92 4.98 -3.67
C LEU A 89 -0.83 4.82 -4.73
N LEU A 90 -0.41 5.91 -5.37
CA LEU A 90 0.71 5.89 -6.32
C LEU A 90 2.01 5.51 -5.63
N ALA A 91 2.30 6.10 -4.46
CA ALA A 91 3.50 5.73 -3.70
C ALA A 91 3.52 4.24 -3.30
N ARG A 92 2.35 3.66 -2.99
CA ARG A 92 2.23 2.21 -2.75
C ARG A 92 2.44 1.40 -4.03
N GLN A 93 1.89 1.84 -5.15
CA GLN A 93 2.08 1.21 -6.45
C GLN A 93 3.56 1.20 -6.84
N ASP A 94 4.25 2.33 -6.71
CA ASP A 94 5.68 2.46 -7.02
C ASP A 94 6.55 1.58 -6.10
N GLY A 95 6.21 1.49 -4.81
CA GLY A 95 6.90 0.62 -3.86
C GLY A 95 6.70 -0.87 -4.16
N ILE A 96 5.50 -1.26 -4.63
CA ILE A 96 5.23 -2.62 -5.09
C ILE A 96 6.03 -2.91 -6.37
N GLN A 97 6.02 -2.00 -7.34
CA GLN A 97 6.78 -2.16 -8.59
C GLN A 97 8.27 -2.29 -8.31
N SER A 98 8.83 -1.43 -7.45
CA SER A 98 10.24 -1.51 -7.03
C SER A 98 10.57 -2.85 -6.35
N THR A 99 9.60 -3.43 -5.63
CA THR A 99 9.78 -4.76 -5.02
C THR A 99 9.77 -5.86 -6.06
N ILE A 100 8.89 -5.76 -7.08
CA ILE A 100 8.86 -6.68 -8.22
C ILE A 100 10.20 -6.61 -8.97
N ASP A 101 10.66 -5.43 -9.34
CA ASP A 101 11.90 -5.25 -10.11
C ASP A 101 13.12 -5.85 -9.38
N ARG A 102 13.19 -5.67 -8.05
CA ARG A 102 14.24 -6.26 -7.22
C ARG A 102 14.15 -7.79 -7.16
N LEU A 103 12.94 -8.35 -7.12
CA LEU A 103 12.75 -9.80 -7.15
C LEU A 103 13.17 -10.38 -8.50
N ASP A 104 12.86 -9.70 -9.60
CA ASP A 104 13.28 -10.11 -10.94
C ASP A 104 14.81 -10.12 -11.07
N GLU A 105 15.50 -9.10 -10.55
CA GLU A 105 16.98 -9.08 -10.53
C GLU A 105 17.58 -10.21 -9.67
N GLN A 106 16.95 -10.53 -8.54
CA GLN A 106 17.36 -11.66 -7.70
C GLN A 106 17.19 -13.00 -8.41
N ILE A 107 16.09 -13.18 -9.14
CA ILE A 107 15.84 -14.38 -9.94
C ILE A 107 16.93 -14.53 -11.00
N LEU A 108 17.20 -13.50 -11.79
CA LEU A 108 18.25 -13.54 -12.83
C LEU A 108 19.63 -13.88 -12.26
N THR A 109 19.96 -13.28 -11.11
CA THR A 109 21.24 -13.56 -10.42
C THR A 109 21.29 -15.02 -9.94
N GLN A 110 20.19 -15.54 -9.42
CA GLN A 110 20.12 -16.91 -8.92
C GLN A 110 20.17 -17.93 -10.06
N ASP A 111 19.51 -17.66 -11.19
CA ASP A 111 19.56 -18.49 -12.40
C ASP A 111 20.98 -18.58 -12.95
N ALA A 112 21.70 -17.45 -13.03
CA ALA A 112 23.10 -17.43 -13.45
C ALA A 112 24.01 -18.25 -12.53
N ARG A 113 23.75 -18.23 -11.21
CA ARG A 113 24.48 -19.06 -10.24
C ARG A 113 24.19 -20.55 -10.41
N ILE A 114 22.93 -20.91 -10.65
CA ILE A 114 22.53 -22.30 -10.89
C ILE A 114 23.20 -22.84 -12.14
N GLU A 115 23.22 -22.07 -13.23
CA GLU A 115 23.87 -22.49 -14.48
C GLU A 115 25.37 -22.71 -14.30
N ALA A 116 26.05 -21.77 -13.63
CA ALA A 116 27.49 -21.90 -13.35
C ALA A 116 27.81 -23.12 -12.46
N GLU A 117 26.96 -23.40 -11.46
CA GLU A 117 27.11 -24.58 -10.60
C GLU A 117 26.92 -25.87 -11.41
N LEU A 118 25.91 -25.91 -12.26
CA LEU A 118 25.61 -27.05 -13.12
C LEU A 118 26.75 -27.34 -14.12
N GLU A 119 27.31 -26.31 -14.74
CA GLU A 119 28.48 -26.43 -15.62
C GLU A 119 29.68 -27.00 -14.85
N ARG A 120 29.96 -26.47 -13.65
CA ARG A 120 31.03 -26.96 -12.79
C ARG A 120 30.82 -28.43 -12.40
N THR A 121 29.61 -28.80 -11.98
CA THR A 121 29.29 -30.19 -11.60
C THR A 121 29.46 -31.13 -12.80
N ARG A 122 29.05 -30.73 -14.01
CA ARG A 122 29.27 -31.50 -15.24
C ARG A 122 30.77 -31.71 -15.53
N ALA A 123 31.58 -30.66 -15.39
CA ALA A 123 33.03 -30.76 -15.58
C ALA A 123 33.69 -31.70 -14.56
N GLN A 124 33.26 -31.64 -13.29
CA GLN A 124 33.72 -32.55 -12.23
C GLN A 124 33.30 -33.99 -12.53
N PHE A 125 32.06 -34.21 -12.95
CA PHE A 125 31.56 -35.54 -13.32
C PHE A 125 32.39 -36.16 -14.45
N ASN A 126 32.62 -35.43 -15.54
CA ASN A 126 33.46 -35.91 -16.64
C ASN A 126 34.91 -36.22 -16.19
N SER A 127 35.46 -35.40 -15.31
CA SER A 127 36.81 -35.63 -14.75
C SER A 127 36.86 -36.91 -13.89
N LEU A 128 35.81 -37.16 -13.11
CA LEU A 128 35.66 -38.38 -12.32
C LEU A 128 35.50 -39.63 -13.21
N GLU A 129 34.77 -39.54 -14.32
CA GLU A 129 34.66 -40.65 -15.29
C GLU A 129 36.02 -41.01 -15.91
N VAL A 130 36.80 -40.00 -16.32
CA VAL A 130 38.17 -40.21 -16.84
C VAL A 130 39.05 -40.87 -15.78
N LEU A 131 39.02 -40.36 -14.54
CA LEU A 131 39.80 -40.91 -13.43
C LEU A 131 39.40 -42.36 -13.12
N MET A 132 38.11 -42.69 -13.12
CA MET A 132 37.64 -44.06 -12.94
C MET A 132 38.12 -44.99 -14.06
N GLY A 133 38.09 -44.53 -15.32
CA GLY A 133 38.63 -45.30 -16.45
C GLY A 133 40.14 -45.58 -16.33
N GLN A 134 40.91 -44.60 -15.84
CA GLN A 134 42.32 -44.76 -15.53
C GLN A 134 42.56 -45.73 -14.36
N TYR A 135 41.77 -45.64 -13.30
CA TYR A 135 41.83 -46.58 -12.17
C TYR A 135 41.53 -48.01 -12.59
N GLN A 136 40.50 -48.22 -13.42
CA GLN A 136 40.17 -49.55 -13.93
C GLN A 136 41.32 -50.15 -14.71
N THR A 137 41.94 -49.36 -15.60
CA THR A 137 43.12 -49.77 -16.38
C THR A 137 44.31 -50.10 -15.47
N THR A 138 44.58 -49.25 -14.48
CA THR A 138 45.68 -49.42 -13.51
C THR A 138 45.46 -50.67 -12.64
N SER A 139 44.23 -50.90 -12.19
CA SER A 139 43.85 -52.09 -11.42
C SER A 139 44.04 -53.36 -12.23
N SER A 140 43.62 -53.39 -13.50
CA SER A 140 43.86 -54.52 -14.40
C SER A 140 45.34 -54.79 -14.61
N TYR A 141 46.16 -53.74 -14.79
CA TYR A 141 47.61 -53.88 -14.91
C TYR A 141 48.24 -54.48 -13.64
N LEU A 142 47.92 -53.95 -12.47
CA LEU A 142 48.42 -54.47 -11.18
C LEU A 142 47.99 -55.92 -10.94
N ALA A 143 46.74 -56.27 -11.26
CA ALA A 143 46.25 -57.65 -11.15
C ALA A 143 47.04 -58.60 -12.06
N SER A 144 47.33 -58.18 -13.30
CA SER A 144 48.13 -58.98 -14.25
C SER A 144 49.56 -59.20 -13.76
N GLN A 145 50.19 -58.17 -13.18
CA GLN A 145 51.53 -58.27 -12.63
C GLN A 145 51.58 -59.18 -11.40
N LEU A 146 50.57 -59.11 -10.54
CA LEU A 146 50.47 -59.97 -9.36
C LEU A 146 50.27 -61.44 -9.76
N ALA A 147 49.42 -61.72 -10.76
CA ALA A 147 49.23 -63.07 -11.29
C ALA A 147 50.52 -63.65 -11.88
N ALA A 148 51.30 -62.83 -12.60
CA ALA A 148 52.60 -63.22 -13.14
C ALA A 148 53.69 -63.46 -12.07
N MET A 149 53.50 -62.95 -10.85
CA MET A 149 54.40 -63.17 -9.72
C MET A 149 53.98 -64.36 -8.83
N ALA A 150 52.72 -64.78 -8.93
CA ALA A 150 52.14 -65.88 -8.14
C ALA A 150 52.15 -67.24 -8.88
N GLY A 151 52.42 -67.25 -10.18
CA GLY A 151 52.70 -68.44 -10.99
C GLY A 151 54.20 -68.63 -11.22
#